data_AF-A0A938QW48-F1
#
_entry.id   AF-A0A938QW48-F1
#
_cell.length_a   1.000
_cell.length_b   1.000
_cell.length_c   1.000
_cell.angle_alpha   90.00
_cell.angle_beta   90.00
_cell.angle_gamma   90.00
#
_symmetry.space_group_name_H-M   'P 1'
#
loop_
_entity.id
_entity.type
_entity.pdbx_description
1 polymer ?
#
loop_
_entity_poly.entity_id
_entity_poly.type
_entity_poly.pdbx_seq_one_letter_code
_entity_poly.pdbx_strand_id
1 'polypeptide(L)'
;MSLVRVLSFAAASAFVVGGVGVQASPASSQPVADDRATKDDYALDTSATTAKLKVGEDGMFSVRITPKNGKKVHEQAPLELSFVDNGFVKPGKPKLGRADVKKNGAKEPEVATTLRALKAGTTTLEANISFFLCTEAWCQRMSDRVQVSVVVE
;
A
#
# COMPACT_ATOMS: atom_id res chain seq x y z
N MET A 1 -31.25 17.93 33.24
CA MET A 1 -32.54 17.53 33.85
C MET A 1 -32.88 16.13 33.37
N SER A 2 -33.44 15.31 34.27
CA SER A 2 -33.70 13.84 34.17
C SER A 2 -32.45 12.99 34.43
N LEU A 3 -32.16 12.45 35.62
CA LEU A 3 -32.93 12.00 36.80
C LEU A 3 -33.64 10.65 36.61
N VAL A 4 -32.93 9.54 36.91
CA VAL A 4 -33.46 8.21 37.27
C VAL A 4 -32.44 7.55 38.23
N ARG A 5 -32.56 7.71 39.56
CA ARG A 5 -33.12 6.76 40.56
C ARG A 5 -32.71 5.30 40.33
N VAL A 6 -31.67 4.83 41.04
CA VAL A 6 -31.74 4.03 42.29
C VAL A 6 -32.47 2.70 42.10
N LEU A 7 -31.74 1.59 42.23
CA LEU A 7 -32.22 0.38 42.89
C LEU A 7 -31.02 -0.34 43.53
N SER A 8 -30.92 -0.13 44.84
CA SER A 8 -30.18 -0.99 45.76
C SER A 8 -30.76 -2.40 45.71
N PHE A 9 -29.89 -3.40 45.58
CA PHE A 9 -30.16 -4.72 46.13
C PHE A 9 -28.95 -5.14 46.97
N ALA A 10 -29.16 -5.05 48.29
CA ALA A 10 -28.37 -5.77 49.27
C ALA A 10 -28.92 -7.20 49.35
N ALA A 11 -28.06 -8.20 49.14
CA ALA A 11 -28.30 -9.56 49.58
C ALA A 11 -26.97 -10.15 50.06
N ALA A 12 -26.84 -10.23 51.37
CA ALA A 12 -25.81 -10.98 52.05
C ALA A 12 -26.10 -12.48 51.94
N SER A 13 -25.07 -13.31 51.75
CA SER A 13 -24.89 -14.60 52.45
C SER A 13 -23.55 -15.23 52.08
N ALA A 14 -22.96 -15.84 53.10
CA ALA A 14 -21.58 -16.29 53.19
C ALA A 14 -21.31 -17.63 52.48
N PHE A 15 -20.08 -17.82 52.00
CA PHE A 15 -19.45 -19.14 51.91
C PHE A 15 -17.98 -19.09 52.32
N VAL A 16 -17.59 -20.20 52.94
CA VAL A 16 -16.49 -20.43 53.88
C VAL A 16 -15.29 -21.06 53.17
N VAL A 17 -14.10 -20.55 53.51
CA VAL A 17 -12.76 -21.19 53.64
C VAL A 17 -12.38 -22.36 52.71
N GLY A 18 -11.34 -22.14 51.89
CA GLY A 18 -10.59 -23.18 51.18
C GLY A 18 -9.53 -22.62 50.22
N GLY A 19 -8.57 -21.85 50.75
CA GLY A 19 -7.57 -21.13 49.95
C GLY A 19 -6.40 -21.99 49.48
N VAL A 20 -6.41 -22.38 48.20
CA VAL A 20 -5.20 -22.60 47.40
C VAL A 20 -5.20 -21.53 46.32
N GLY A 21 -4.42 -20.47 46.56
CA GLY A 21 -4.37 -19.30 45.69
C GLY A 21 -3.63 -19.59 44.39
N VAL A 22 -4.36 -19.94 43.33
CA VAL A 22 -3.91 -19.71 41.96
C VAL A 22 -4.34 -18.30 41.61
N GLN A 23 -3.43 -17.34 41.83
CA GLN A 23 -3.56 -16.00 41.26
C GLN A 23 -3.47 -16.14 39.74
N ALA A 24 -4.63 -16.16 39.08
CA ALA A 24 -4.71 -15.91 37.65
C ALA A 24 -4.35 -14.45 37.43
N SER A 25 -3.07 -14.19 37.14
CA SER A 25 -2.59 -12.88 36.71
C SER A 25 -3.42 -12.43 35.50
N PRO A 26 -4.03 -11.24 35.52
CA PRO A 26 -4.64 -10.70 34.33
C PRO A 26 -3.51 -10.54 33.29
N ALA A 27 -3.65 -11.24 32.16
CA ALA A 27 -2.80 -11.01 31.01
C ALA A 27 -3.04 -9.57 30.56
N SER A 28 -2.15 -8.67 31.00
CA SER A 28 -2.09 -7.29 30.55
C SER A 28 -1.95 -7.31 29.04
N SER A 29 -3.06 -7.10 28.34
CA SER A 29 -3.06 -6.86 26.90
C SER A 29 -2.45 -5.48 26.69
N GLN A 30 -1.11 -5.40 26.73
CA GLN A 30 -0.41 -4.19 26.38
C GLN A 30 -0.74 -3.89 24.90
N PRO A 31 -1.08 -2.64 24.54
CA PRO A 31 -1.23 -2.28 23.14
C PRO A 31 0.16 -2.41 22.51
N VAL A 32 0.39 -3.51 21.80
CA VAL A 32 1.48 -3.59 20.84
C VAL A 32 1.21 -2.49 19.83
N ALA A 33 2.08 -1.48 19.81
CA ALA A 33 2.06 -0.48 18.75
C ALA A 33 2.02 -1.23 17.41
N ASP A 34 1.00 -0.97 16.60
CA ASP A 34 0.83 -1.60 15.30
C ASP A 34 1.95 -1.09 14.38
N ASP A 35 3.08 -1.79 14.36
CA ASP A 35 4.25 -1.47 13.53
C ASP A 35 4.01 -1.86 12.05
N ARG A 36 2.77 -2.03 11.60
CA ARG A 36 2.51 -2.39 10.20
C ARG A 36 2.87 -1.24 9.28
N ALA A 37 3.32 -1.57 8.07
CA ALA A 37 3.53 -0.56 7.04
C ALA A 37 2.20 0.06 6.58
N THR A 38 2.23 1.36 6.31
CA THR A 38 1.10 2.17 5.85
C THR A 38 1.46 2.92 4.56
N LYS A 39 0.54 3.73 4.03
CA LYS A 39 0.78 4.58 2.85
C LYS A 39 1.84 5.66 3.09
N ASP A 40 2.03 6.08 4.34
CA ASP A 40 3.01 7.11 4.70
C ASP A 40 4.46 6.57 4.70
N ASP A 41 4.64 5.25 4.64
CA ASP A 41 5.95 4.60 4.60
C ASP A 41 6.55 4.49 3.20
N TYR A 42 5.90 5.06 2.18
CA TYR A 42 6.45 5.14 0.84
C TYR A 42 5.91 6.34 0.06
N ALA A 43 6.51 6.58 -1.11
CA ALA A 43 5.97 7.44 -2.15
C ALA A 43 6.04 6.71 -3.49
N LEU A 44 5.06 6.99 -4.34
CA LEU A 44 5.05 6.58 -5.74
C LEU A 44 5.23 7.84 -6.58
N ASP A 45 6.35 7.94 -7.27
CA ASP A 45 6.67 9.09 -8.13
C ASP A 45 6.48 8.71 -9.60
N THR A 46 5.59 9.43 -10.28
CA THR A 46 5.29 9.26 -11.70
C THR A 46 5.76 10.42 -12.57
N SER A 47 6.58 11.33 -12.02
CA SER A 47 6.98 12.58 -12.69
C SER A 47 7.78 12.34 -13.97
N ALA A 48 8.39 11.16 -14.12
CA ALA A 48 9.08 10.73 -15.33
C ALA A 48 8.14 10.17 -16.41
N THR A 49 6.82 10.13 -16.18
CA THR A 49 5.84 9.72 -17.19
C THR A 49 5.55 10.86 -18.18
N THR A 50 5.50 10.53 -19.46
CA THR A 50 5.12 11.46 -20.53
C THR A 50 3.64 11.81 -20.42
N ALA A 51 3.34 13.02 -19.95
CA ALA A 51 1.97 13.49 -19.73
C ALA A 51 1.27 14.03 -20.99
N LYS A 52 2.02 14.30 -22.07
CA LYS A 52 1.49 14.83 -23.34
C LYS A 52 2.06 14.05 -24.51
N LEU A 53 1.18 13.55 -25.37
CA LEU A 53 1.51 12.74 -26.53
C LEU A 53 0.71 13.19 -27.74
N LYS A 54 1.23 12.97 -28.95
CA LYS A 54 0.39 13.05 -30.15
C LYS A 54 -0.18 11.68 -30.49
N VAL A 55 -1.33 11.63 -31.15
CA VAL A 55 -1.87 10.36 -31.66
C VAL A 55 -0.82 9.65 -32.53
N GLY A 56 -0.54 8.39 -32.20
CA GLY A 56 0.46 7.60 -32.91
C GLY A 56 1.91 7.90 -32.53
N GLU A 57 2.17 8.67 -31.47
CA GLU A 57 3.50 8.78 -30.87
C GLU A 57 3.69 7.81 -29.70
N ASP A 58 4.96 7.52 -29.42
CA ASP A 58 5.39 6.76 -28.27
C ASP A 58 5.88 7.71 -27.17
N GLY A 59 5.44 7.44 -25.95
CA GLY A 59 5.93 8.06 -24.72
C GLY A 59 6.51 7.04 -23.77
N MET A 60 6.82 7.49 -22.56
CA MET A 60 7.27 6.63 -21.48
C MET A 60 6.32 6.72 -20.29
N PHE A 61 6.03 5.58 -19.68
CA PHE A 61 5.49 5.46 -18.35
C PHE A 61 6.61 5.11 -17.39
N SER A 62 6.64 5.75 -16.22
CA SER A 62 7.57 5.40 -15.15
C SER A 62 6.92 5.59 -13.79
N VAL A 63 7.18 4.65 -12.88
CA VAL A 63 6.84 4.74 -11.47
C VAL A 63 8.07 4.37 -10.65
N ARG A 64 8.54 5.30 -9.82
CA ARG A 64 9.56 5.04 -8.81
C ARG A 64 8.92 4.85 -7.45
N ILE A 65 9.33 3.79 -6.76
CA ILE A 65 8.91 3.52 -5.38
C ILE A 65 10.02 4.00 -4.43
N THR A 66 9.75 5.04 -3.66
CA THR A 66 10.66 5.55 -2.62
C THR A 66 10.17 5.09 -1.25
N PRO A 67 10.81 4.10 -0.61
CA PRO A 67 10.47 3.71 0.75
C PRO A 67 10.92 4.78 1.74
N LYS A 68 10.20 4.92 2.86
CA LYS A 68 10.44 5.89 3.93
C LYS A 68 10.53 5.19 5.28
N ASN A 69 10.78 5.96 6.34
CA ASN A 69 10.72 5.51 7.74
C ASN A 69 11.59 4.27 8.03
N GLY A 70 12.78 4.22 7.41
CA GLY A 70 13.73 3.11 7.58
C GLY A 70 13.34 1.79 6.89
N LYS A 71 12.19 1.74 6.20
CA LYS A 71 11.75 0.56 5.45
C LYS A 71 12.48 0.47 4.10
N LYS A 72 12.45 -0.71 3.50
CA LYS A 72 13.05 -0.99 2.18
C LYS A 72 12.08 -1.76 1.31
N VAL A 73 12.16 -1.57 -0.01
CA VAL A 73 11.48 -2.47 -0.94
C VAL A 73 12.30 -3.75 -1.06
N HIS A 74 11.68 -4.92 -0.83
CA HIS A 74 12.39 -6.19 -0.91
C HIS A 74 12.88 -6.45 -2.34
N GLU A 75 14.15 -6.78 -2.51
CA GLU A 75 14.77 -6.89 -3.84
C GLU A 75 14.32 -8.14 -4.61
N GLN A 76 14.08 -9.25 -3.89
CA GLN A 76 13.69 -10.54 -4.49
C GLN A 76 12.20 -10.87 -4.37
N ALA A 77 11.40 -10.01 -3.72
CA ALA A 77 9.98 -10.29 -3.56
C ALA A 77 9.22 -9.89 -4.83
N PRO A 78 8.00 -10.43 -5.05
CA PRO A 78 7.15 -9.98 -6.14
C PRO A 78 6.92 -8.46 -6.09
N LEU A 79 7.16 -7.82 -7.24
CA LEU A 79 6.74 -6.46 -7.54
C LEU A 79 5.97 -6.57 -8.84
N GLU A 80 4.72 -6.13 -8.84
CA GLU A 80 3.82 -6.21 -9.97
C GLU A 80 3.09 -4.88 -10.17
N LEU A 81 2.94 -4.47 -11.42
CA LEU A 81 2.13 -3.33 -11.82
C LEU A 81 1.25 -3.76 -12.99
N SER A 82 -0.06 -3.65 -12.85
CA SER A 82 -1.03 -4.04 -13.90
C SER A 82 -1.84 -2.82 -14.33
N PHE A 83 -1.81 -2.50 -15.61
CA PHE A 83 -2.56 -1.39 -16.17
C PHE A 83 -4.04 -1.70 -16.31
N VAL A 84 -4.87 -0.68 -16.13
CA VAL A 84 -6.28 -0.71 -16.52
C VAL A 84 -6.37 -0.11 -17.91
N ASP A 85 -6.99 -0.85 -18.85
CA ASP A 85 -7.19 -0.34 -20.20
C ASP A 85 -8.14 0.85 -20.19
N ASN A 86 -7.74 1.93 -20.86
CA ASN A 86 -8.56 3.13 -21.03
C ASN A 86 -8.88 3.43 -22.50
N GLY A 87 -8.29 2.70 -23.45
CA GLY A 87 -8.52 2.88 -24.90
C GLY A 87 -7.87 4.13 -25.53
N PHE A 88 -7.24 5.01 -24.77
CA PHE A 88 -6.55 6.22 -25.29
C PHE A 88 -5.05 6.00 -25.43
N VAL A 89 -4.46 5.27 -24.49
CA VAL A 89 -3.04 4.94 -24.48
C VAL A 89 -2.85 3.45 -24.21
N LYS A 90 -1.89 2.83 -24.91
CA LYS A 90 -1.55 1.42 -24.76
C LYS A 90 -0.14 1.27 -24.21
N PRO A 91 0.02 0.71 -23.00
CA PRO A 91 1.33 0.32 -22.50
C PRO A 91 2.00 -0.73 -23.40
N GLY A 92 3.32 -0.65 -23.56
CA GLY A 92 4.10 -1.63 -24.31
C GLY A 92 4.00 -3.03 -23.70
N LYS A 93 3.79 -3.12 -22.38
CA LYS A 93 3.41 -4.35 -21.67
C LYS A 93 2.20 -4.09 -20.78
N PRO A 94 1.16 -4.96 -20.78
CA PRO A 94 -0.03 -4.79 -19.95
C PRO A 94 0.25 -5.02 -18.46
N LYS A 95 1.34 -5.72 -18.14
CA LYS A 95 1.84 -5.96 -16.79
C LYS A 95 3.34 -5.75 -16.76
N LEU A 96 3.83 -5.07 -15.72
CA LEU A 96 5.24 -4.93 -15.40
C LEU A 96 5.54 -5.71 -14.13
N GLY A 97 6.73 -6.28 -14.08
CA GLY A 97 7.21 -7.02 -12.93
C GLY A 97 8.60 -6.60 -12.49
N ARG A 98 9.19 -7.39 -11.61
CA ARG A 98 10.59 -7.20 -11.16
C ARG A 98 11.59 -7.11 -12.33
N ALA A 99 11.35 -7.86 -13.42
CA ALA A 99 12.21 -7.86 -14.60
C ALA A 99 12.19 -6.53 -15.38
N ASP A 100 11.20 -5.67 -15.13
CA ASP A 100 11.04 -4.36 -15.77
C ASP A 100 11.60 -3.22 -14.92
N VAL A 101 12.26 -3.53 -13.79
CA VAL A 101 12.96 -2.54 -12.98
C VAL A 101 14.22 -2.08 -13.72
N LYS A 102 14.37 -0.76 -13.91
CA LYS A 102 15.50 -0.18 -14.65
C LYS A 102 16.87 -0.57 -14.10
N LYS A 103 16.98 -0.71 -12.78
CA LYS A 103 18.22 -1.11 -12.08
C LYS A 103 17.91 -2.14 -11.00
N ASN A 104 18.36 -3.37 -11.22
CA ASN A 104 18.24 -4.45 -10.24
C ASN A 104 18.98 -4.09 -8.94
N GLY A 105 18.36 -4.38 -7.79
CA GLY A 105 18.91 -4.05 -6.47
C GLY A 105 18.90 -2.56 -6.12
N ALA A 106 18.17 -1.73 -6.87
CA ALA A 106 17.99 -0.33 -6.48
C ALA A 106 17.16 -0.23 -5.19
N LYS A 107 17.63 0.60 -4.24
CA LYS A 107 16.88 0.95 -3.02
C LYS A 107 15.51 1.55 -3.33
N GLU A 108 15.45 2.29 -4.43
CA GLU A 108 14.23 2.89 -4.99
C GLU A 108 13.98 2.26 -6.37
N PRO A 109 13.27 1.12 -6.45
CA PRO A 109 13.02 0.48 -7.72
C PRO A 109 12.14 1.37 -8.59
N GLU A 110 12.56 1.55 -9.84
CA GLU A 110 11.82 2.27 -10.87
C GLU A 110 11.42 1.27 -11.96
N VAL A 111 10.11 1.09 -12.15
CA VAL A 111 9.55 0.29 -13.25
C VAL A 111 9.07 1.21 -14.35
N ALA A 112 9.35 0.85 -15.60
CA ALA A 112 8.98 1.68 -16.74
C ALA A 112 8.58 0.84 -17.95
N THR A 113 7.79 1.45 -18.83
CA THR A 113 7.42 0.87 -20.12
C THR A 113 7.14 1.98 -21.12
N THR A 114 7.05 1.64 -22.40
CA THR A 114 6.60 2.58 -23.42
C THR A 114 5.07 2.76 -23.34
N LEU A 115 4.59 3.93 -23.74
CA LEU A 115 3.16 4.20 -23.93
C LEU A 115 2.92 4.55 -25.39
N ARG A 116 1.96 3.90 -26.05
CA ARG A 116 1.52 4.24 -27.40
C ARG A 116 0.23 5.04 -27.33
N ALA A 117 0.21 6.25 -27.88
CA ALA A 117 -1.02 7.03 -28.01
C ALA A 117 -1.88 6.49 -29.15
N LEU A 118 -3.16 6.20 -28.86
CA LEU A 118 -4.10 5.60 -29.81
C LEU A 118 -5.19 6.57 -30.26
N LYS A 119 -5.69 7.42 -29.36
CA LYS A 119 -6.83 8.30 -29.59
C LYS A 119 -6.61 9.64 -28.91
N ALA A 120 -6.94 10.73 -29.60
CA ALA A 120 -6.92 12.07 -29.04
C ALA A 120 -7.94 12.23 -27.91
N GLY A 121 -7.58 13.02 -26.91
CA GLY A 121 -8.39 13.30 -25.73
C GLY A 121 -7.58 13.31 -24.44
N THR A 122 -8.18 13.83 -23.38
CA THR A 122 -7.62 13.72 -22.03
C THR A 122 -8.08 12.42 -21.39
N THR A 123 -7.14 11.68 -20.81
CA THR A 123 -7.42 10.41 -20.13
C THR A 123 -6.64 10.33 -18.81
N THR A 124 -7.05 9.40 -17.95
CA THR A 124 -6.27 9.00 -16.78
C THR A 124 -5.73 7.59 -17.04
N LEU A 125 -4.41 7.45 -17.03
CA LEU A 125 -3.75 6.14 -17.04
C LEU A 125 -3.75 5.60 -15.62
N GLU A 126 -4.49 4.53 -15.39
CA GLU A 126 -4.53 3.85 -14.10
C GLU A 126 -3.71 2.56 -14.11
N ALA A 127 -3.02 2.29 -13.01
CA ALA A 127 -2.38 1.01 -12.77
C ALA A 127 -2.49 0.60 -11.30
N ASN A 128 -2.68 -0.70 -11.06
CA ASN A 128 -2.62 -1.28 -9.72
C ASN A 128 -1.21 -1.80 -9.49
N ILE A 129 -0.55 -1.35 -8.43
CA ILE A 129 0.79 -1.76 -8.06
C ILE A 129 0.76 -2.57 -6.77
N SER A 130 1.56 -3.64 -6.70
CA SER A 130 1.84 -4.34 -5.46
C SER A 130 3.33 -4.63 -5.31
N PHE A 131 3.83 -4.50 -4.09
CA PHE A 131 5.24 -4.70 -3.74
C PHE A 131 5.35 -5.03 -2.26
N PHE A 132 6.54 -5.39 -1.79
CA PHE A 132 6.78 -5.67 -0.37
C PHE A 132 7.66 -4.60 0.25
N LEU A 133 7.17 -3.99 1.33
CA LEU A 133 7.97 -3.18 2.24
C LEU A 133 8.45 -4.03 3.41
N CYS A 134 9.74 -3.95 3.70
CA CYS A 134 10.36 -4.72 4.76
C CYS A 134 11.10 -3.83 5.75
N THR A 135 11.08 -4.27 6.99
CA THR A 135 12.02 -3.91 8.06
C THR A 135 13.07 -5.01 8.19
N GLU A 136 13.89 -4.98 9.25
CA GLU A 136 14.79 -6.08 9.58
C GLU A 136 14.05 -7.32 10.10
N ALA A 137 12.87 -7.12 10.68
CA ALA A 137 12.13 -8.19 11.36
C ALA A 137 11.03 -8.81 10.49
N TRP A 138 10.44 -8.05 9.56
CA TRP A 138 9.26 -8.48 8.82
C TRP A 138 9.14 -7.82 7.45
N CYS A 139 8.31 -8.43 6.60
CA CYS A 139 7.93 -7.92 5.28
C CYS A 139 6.41 -7.91 5.14
N GLN A 140 5.85 -6.82 4.61
CA GLN A 140 4.43 -6.68 4.35
C GLN A 140 4.19 -6.33 2.88
N ARG A 141 3.19 -6.98 2.27
CA ARG A 141 2.72 -6.63 0.94
C ARG A 141 1.92 -5.33 1.01
N MET A 142 2.31 -4.37 0.18
CA MET A 142 1.59 -3.14 -0.09
C MET A 142 0.89 -3.26 -1.42
N SER A 143 -0.33 -2.73 -1.50
CA SER A 143 -1.12 -2.61 -2.72
C SER A 143 -1.64 -1.19 -2.82
N ASP A 144 -1.53 -0.60 -4.00
CA ASP A 144 -1.89 0.79 -4.22
C ASP A 144 -2.32 1.04 -5.67
N ARG A 145 -2.89 2.22 -5.94
CA ARG A 145 -3.28 2.65 -7.28
C ARG A 145 -2.44 3.85 -7.71
N VAL A 146 -1.86 3.72 -8.90
CA VAL A 146 -1.18 4.80 -9.61
C VAL A 146 -2.16 5.41 -10.61
N GLN A 147 -2.27 6.73 -10.62
CA GLN A 147 -3.09 7.48 -11.57
C GLN A 147 -2.26 8.62 -12.17
N VAL A 148 -2.18 8.68 -13.49
CA VAL A 148 -1.46 9.74 -14.20
C VAL A 148 -2.37 10.33 -15.26
N SER A 149 -2.58 11.64 -15.23
CA SER A 149 -3.30 12.34 -16.29
C SER A 149 -2.42 12.43 -17.53
N VAL A 150 -2.95 11.97 -18.67
CA VAL A 150 -2.28 12.01 -19.97
C VAL A 150 -3.19 12.73 -20.96
N VAL A 151 -2.63 13.68 -21.69
CA VAL A 151 -3.30 14.39 -22.77
C VAL A 151 -2.74 13.86 -24.09
N VAL A 152 -3.64 13.40 -24.95
CA VAL A 152 -3.32 12.99 -26.32
C VAL A 152 -3.88 14.01 -27.28
N GLU A 153 -3.03 14.61 -28.11
CA GLU A 153 -3.36 15.64 -29.10
C GLU A 153 -3.36 15.09 -30.53
#